data_AF-A0A972N8F6-F1
#
_entry.id   AF-A0A972N8F6-F1
#
_cell.length_a   1.000
_cell.length_b   1.000
_cell.length_c   1.000
_cell.angle_alpha   90.00
_cell.angle_beta   90.00
_cell.angle_gamma   90.00
#
_symmetry.space_group_name_H-M   'P 1'
#
loop_
_entity.id
_entity.type
_entity.pdbx_description
1 polymer ?
#
loop_
_entity_poly.entity_id
_entity_poly.type
_entity_poly.pdbx_seq_one_letter_code
_entity_poly.pdbx_strand_id
1 'polypeptide(L)'
;MKRYGKFLVAALVLALVAGLVPLTGAFAFTGPNRDLVALQGPVESMPNDGSVGQWMVGGVPVQVDEDTYMGGRLGTPELESWVKVIGTPDGNGGLNALRVKVVEPKAFNEIMGKITDVSDDALAIGHIPFQKSEETLFLGTPMADKVAHILYTELEDGSRVAQQVRMADFIPMPGHPVTPPANMPKFVHFTGAIESIPEGGLGTWVIAGREVNVTVTTWVDEHKGPAEVGARVRVFGLQQGDDPITAVRITVVRPVSQPAHDRPFTYMRGVIEAMPANGFMGDWVVDGRTVHVRRTTRMDTRFGQPQVGMMVDVVGYENRDGSIDAVMVRTVRHVGMPGHTPQPPHPTHTPQPPHPTCTPQPPHPTHTPQPPHPTHTPRPPHPTHTPRPPFHP
;
A
#
# COMPACT_ATOMS: atom_id res chain seq x y z
N MET A 1 15.10 -11.60 36.70
CA MET A 1 13.64 -11.82 36.68
C MET A 1 12.94 -10.53 36.27
N LYS A 2 12.45 -10.46 35.03
CA LYS A 2 11.19 -9.81 34.62
C LYS A 2 10.94 -10.27 33.19
N ARG A 3 9.83 -11.00 33.02
CA ARG A 3 9.37 -11.59 31.76
C ARG A 3 8.66 -10.48 30.98
N TYR A 4 9.06 -10.25 29.73
CA TYR A 4 8.16 -9.59 28.77
C TYR A 4 7.61 -10.62 27.81
N GLY A 5 6.28 -10.61 27.73
CA GLY A 5 5.44 -11.61 27.12
C GLY A 5 5.47 -11.56 25.60
N LYS A 6 5.41 -12.76 25.04
CA LYS A 6 5.05 -13.13 23.68
C LYS A 6 4.00 -12.19 23.07
N PHE A 7 4.36 -11.48 22.00
CA PHE A 7 3.41 -11.10 20.95
C PHE A 7 3.86 -11.74 19.63
N LEU A 8 2.94 -12.52 19.10
CA LEU A 8 3.01 -13.20 17.82
C LEU A 8 2.65 -12.15 16.76
N VAL A 9 3.61 -11.66 15.97
CA VAL A 9 3.30 -10.83 14.78
C VAL A 9 3.95 -11.45 13.55
N ALA A 10 3.07 -11.80 12.63
CA ALA A 10 3.33 -12.55 11.42
C ALA A 10 4.17 -11.78 10.39
N ALA A 11 4.95 -12.56 9.65
CA ALA A 11 5.82 -12.20 8.54
C ALA A 11 5.35 -11.02 7.66
N LEU A 12 6.19 -9.99 7.55
CA LEU A 12 6.18 -9.02 6.43
C LEU A 12 7.46 -9.21 5.61
N VAL A 13 7.32 -9.64 4.35
CA VAL A 13 8.39 -9.75 3.35
C VAL A 13 7.98 -8.90 2.15
N LEU A 14 8.89 -7.98 1.79
CA LEU A 14 9.09 -7.25 0.53
C LEU A 14 7.88 -6.74 -0.27
N ALA A 15 7.79 -5.41 -0.36
CA ALA A 15 7.66 -4.71 -1.64
C ALA A 15 8.49 -3.42 -1.56
N LEU A 16 9.66 -3.38 -2.20
CA LEU A 16 10.38 -2.12 -2.40
C LEU A 16 11.13 -2.21 -3.73
N VAL A 17 10.34 -2.08 -4.79
CA VAL A 17 10.80 -1.73 -6.14
C VAL A 17 9.97 -0.50 -6.53
N ALA A 18 10.69 0.54 -6.97
CA ALA A 18 10.18 1.81 -7.49
C ALA A 18 9.37 2.69 -6.51
N GLY A 19 10.10 3.35 -5.60
CA GLY A 19 9.67 4.60 -4.98
C GLY A 19 9.79 5.80 -5.94
N LEU A 20 9.40 5.64 -7.20
CA LEU A 20 8.85 6.74 -7.98
C LEU A 20 7.35 6.42 -8.08
N VAL A 21 6.63 6.64 -6.98
CA VAL A 21 5.20 6.86 -7.09
C VAL A 21 5.10 8.26 -7.70
N PRO A 22 4.73 8.43 -8.98
CA PRO A 22 4.26 9.74 -9.39
C PRO A 22 3.06 10.03 -8.49
N LEU A 23 3.06 11.21 -7.86
CA LEU A 23 1.90 11.78 -7.16
C LEU A 23 0.74 11.88 -8.16
N THR A 24 0.13 10.76 -8.48
CA THR A 24 -1.07 10.62 -9.32
C THR A 24 -2.26 10.38 -8.39
N GLY A 25 -2.35 11.24 -7.39
CA GLY A 25 -3.61 11.81 -6.97
C GLY A 25 -3.41 13.31 -7.11
N ALA A 26 -3.90 13.88 -8.20
CA ALA A 26 -3.81 15.31 -8.46
C ALA A 26 -4.39 16.09 -7.27
N PHE A 27 -3.50 16.63 -6.43
CA PHE A 27 -3.71 17.92 -5.82
C PHE A 27 -2.57 18.78 -6.32
N ALA A 28 -2.88 19.51 -7.40
CA ALA A 28 -2.24 20.78 -7.58
C ALA A 28 -2.49 21.57 -6.28
N PHE A 29 -1.43 22.06 -5.63
CA PHE A 29 -1.51 23.05 -4.55
C PHE A 29 -1.97 24.41 -5.12
N THR A 30 -3.05 24.41 -5.90
CA THR A 30 -3.62 25.57 -6.59
C THR A 30 -4.97 25.86 -5.97
N GLY A 31 -4.93 26.50 -4.80
CA GLY A 31 -6.08 27.07 -4.13
C GLY A 31 -5.58 28.05 -3.06
N PRO A 32 -6.21 29.22 -2.90
CA PRO A 32 -5.73 30.21 -1.95
C PRO A 32 -5.97 29.70 -0.53
N ASN A 33 -4.90 29.69 0.27
CA ASN A 33 -4.98 29.78 1.72
C ASN A 33 -5.61 28.61 2.49
N ARG A 34 -4.90 27.48 2.58
CA ARG A 34 -4.95 26.64 3.79
C ARG A 34 -3.55 26.16 4.12
N ASP A 35 -3.02 26.58 5.27
CA ASP A 35 -1.80 26.06 5.90
C ASP A 35 -2.04 24.61 6.34
N LEU A 36 -2.26 23.72 5.36
CA LEU A 36 -2.49 22.31 5.64
C LEU A 36 -1.16 21.62 5.88
N VAL A 37 -1.17 20.77 6.90
CA VAL A 37 -0.09 19.85 7.20
C VAL A 37 -0.57 18.43 6.94
N ALA A 38 0.27 17.67 6.26
CA ALA A 38 0.11 16.23 6.10
C ALA A 38 1.14 15.53 6.99
N LEU A 39 0.67 14.79 7.99
CA LEU A 39 1.48 14.02 8.92
C LEU A 39 1.24 12.52 8.69
N GLN A 40 2.29 11.70 8.72
CA GLN A 40 2.20 10.25 8.76
C GLN A 40 3.09 9.69 9.87
N GLY A 41 2.51 8.86 10.73
CA GLY A 41 3.19 8.24 11.86
C GLY A 41 2.32 7.17 12.53
N PRO A 42 2.87 6.41 13.48
CA PRO A 42 2.10 5.50 14.33
C PRO A 42 1.21 6.29 15.30
N VAL A 43 0.04 5.74 15.66
CA VAL A 43 -0.77 6.22 16.78
C VAL A 43 -0.17 5.69 18.09
N GLU A 44 0.46 6.57 18.87
CA GLU A 44 1.11 6.22 20.13
C GLU A 44 0.18 6.36 21.34
N SER A 45 -0.81 7.24 21.23
CA SER A 45 -1.92 7.33 22.17
C SER A 45 -3.17 7.86 21.51
N MET A 46 -4.32 7.41 22.00
CA MET A 46 -5.65 7.89 21.62
C MET A 46 -6.63 7.65 22.78
N PRO A 47 -7.80 8.31 22.81
CA PRO A 47 -8.81 8.11 23.85
C PRO A 47 -9.30 6.66 23.92
N ASN A 48 -9.61 6.19 25.13
CA ASN A 48 -10.03 4.80 25.38
C ASN A 48 -11.51 4.54 25.01
N ASP A 49 -12.33 5.58 24.91
CA ASP A 49 -13.80 5.52 24.78
C ASP A 49 -14.31 6.04 23.43
N GLY A 50 -13.42 6.19 22.45
CA GLY A 50 -13.79 6.59 21.10
C GLY A 50 -12.61 7.16 20.33
N SER A 51 -12.88 7.63 19.11
CA SER A 51 -11.86 8.20 18.23
C SER A 51 -11.76 9.72 18.35
N VAL A 52 -12.65 10.38 19.09
CA VAL A 52 -12.66 11.85 19.30
C VAL A 52 -11.86 12.20 20.55
N GLY A 53 -10.94 13.16 20.43
CA GLY A 53 -10.09 13.65 21.52
C GLY A 53 -8.65 13.88 21.06
N GLN A 54 -7.75 14.06 22.02
CA GLN A 54 -6.32 14.25 21.77
C GLN A 54 -5.63 12.93 21.49
N TRP A 55 -4.90 12.87 20.38
CA TRP A 55 -4.07 11.73 19.96
C TRP A 55 -2.61 12.15 19.95
N MET A 56 -1.71 11.18 20.09
CA MET A 56 -0.30 11.34 19.74
C MET A 56 0.01 10.52 18.49
N VAL A 57 0.51 11.18 17.45
CA VAL A 57 0.84 10.55 16.17
C VAL A 57 2.25 10.90 15.74
N GLY A 58 3.18 9.93 15.76
CA GLY A 58 4.59 10.17 15.42
C GLY A 58 5.19 11.30 16.25
N GLY A 59 4.91 11.33 17.55
CA GLY A 59 5.32 12.39 18.48
C GLY A 59 4.63 13.74 18.28
N VAL A 60 3.61 13.86 17.44
CA VAL A 60 2.87 15.12 17.23
C VAL A 60 1.47 15.04 17.87
N PRO A 61 1.10 15.99 18.75
CA PRO A 61 -0.27 16.09 19.27
C PRO A 61 -1.27 16.38 18.14
N VAL A 62 -2.34 15.59 18.07
CA VAL A 62 -3.40 15.72 17.07
C VAL A 62 -4.75 15.78 17.78
N GLN A 63 -5.44 16.91 17.70
CA GLN A 63 -6.83 17.04 18.12
C GLN A 63 -7.73 16.44 17.03
N VAL A 64 -8.50 15.43 17.40
CA VAL A 64 -9.55 14.83 16.58
C VAL A 64 -10.90 15.22 17.16
N ASP A 65 -11.83 15.68 16.33
CA ASP A 65 -13.17 16.11 16.71
C ASP A 65 -14.26 15.39 15.90
N GLU A 66 -15.52 15.73 16.15
CA GLU A 66 -16.68 15.13 15.46
C GLU A 66 -16.72 15.46 13.96
N ASP A 67 -16.10 16.58 13.56
CA ASP A 67 -16.01 17.04 12.17
C ASP A 67 -14.83 16.37 11.41
N THR A 68 -13.95 15.69 12.12
CA THR A 68 -12.80 15.01 11.53
C THR A 68 -13.27 13.84 10.67
N TYR A 69 -12.99 13.91 9.36
CA TYR A 69 -13.32 12.81 8.48
C TYR A 69 -12.41 11.59 8.73
N MET A 70 -12.99 10.52 9.25
CA MET A 70 -12.33 9.22 9.34
C MET A 70 -12.71 8.36 8.14
N GLY A 71 -11.73 7.89 7.38
CA GLY A 71 -12.04 6.91 6.34
C GLY A 71 -10.87 6.43 5.51
N GLY A 72 -10.84 5.13 5.23
CA GLY A 72 -9.82 4.48 4.42
C GLY A 72 -10.17 3.02 4.18
N ARG A 73 -9.55 2.40 3.17
CA ARG A 73 -9.77 0.98 2.86
C ARG A 73 -9.08 0.01 3.84
N LEU A 74 -8.28 0.53 4.76
CA LEU A 74 -7.45 -0.25 5.68
C LEU A 74 -8.04 -0.35 7.10
N GLY A 75 -9.27 0.11 7.31
CA GLY A 75 -9.99 -0.02 8.58
C GLY A 75 -10.00 1.25 9.43
N THR A 76 -10.46 1.10 10.67
CA THR A 76 -10.51 2.13 11.71
C THR A 76 -9.14 2.26 12.38
N PRO A 77 -8.66 3.46 12.72
CA PRO A 77 -7.42 3.61 13.48
C PRO A 77 -7.54 3.01 14.88
N GLU A 78 -6.49 2.30 15.29
CA GLU A 78 -6.28 1.78 16.64
C GLU A 78 -4.87 2.18 17.12
N LEU A 79 -4.57 1.95 18.41
CA LEU A 79 -3.21 2.10 18.94
C LEU A 79 -2.20 1.32 18.07
N GLU A 80 -1.01 1.89 17.85
CA GLU A 80 0.05 1.40 16.94
C GLU A 80 -0.29 1.40 15.44
N SER A 81 -1.54 1.74 15.06
CA SER A 81 -1.89 1.88 13.65
C SER A 81 -1.11 3.02 13.05
N TRP A 82 -0.57 2.82 11.85
CA TRP A 82 -0.03 3.93 11.08
C TRP A 82 -1.15 4.70 10.43
N VAL A 83 -1.14 6.01 10.62
CA VAL A 83 -2.15 6.90 10.05
C VAL A 83 -1.53 7.99 9.19
N LYS A 84 -2.33 8.50 8.25
CA LYS A 84 -2.11 9.78 7.58
C LYS A 84 -3.14 10.77 8.11
N VAL A 85 -2.66 11.80 8.77
CA VAL A 85 -3.44 12.94 9.24
C VAL A 85 -3.27 14.08 8.25
N ILE A 86 -4.37 14.66 7.79
CA ILE A 86 -4.38 15.98 7.16
C ILE A 86 -5.08 16.92 8.14
N GLY A 87 -4.44 18.02 8.49
CA GLY A 87 -4.96 18.96 9.48
C GLY A 87 -4.44 20.37 9.27
N THR A 88 -4.91 21.28 10.11
CA THR A 88 -4.37 22.63 10.24
C THR A 88 -3.55 22.71 11.53
N PRO A 89 -2.39 23.40 11.54
CA PRO A 89 -1.68 23.74 12.76
C PRO A 89 -2.60 24.38 13.80
N ASP A 90 -2.43 23.99 15.06
CA ASP A 90 -3.09 24.64 16.19
C ASP A 90 -2.32 25.86 16.72
N GLY A 91 -1.10 26.09 16.22
CA GLY A 91 -0.19 27.17 16.64
C GLY A 91 0.66 26.83 17.87
N ASN A 92 0.43 25.70 18.51
CA ASN A 92 1.10 25.24 19.74
C ASN A 92 1.92 23.95 19.53
N GLY A 93 2.28 23.66 18.29
CA GLY A 93 3.08 22.47 17.93
C GLY A 93 2.26 21.18 17.75
N GLY A 94 0.93 21.30 17.60
CA GLY A 94 0.03 20.21 17.26
C GLY A 94 -0.80 20.50 16.00
N LEU A 95 -1.73 19.59 15.70
CA LEU A 95 -2.65 19.68 14.56
C LEU A 95 -4.10 19.50 14.98
N ASN A 96 -4.99 20.34 14.43
CA ASN A 96 -6.42 20.05 14.38
C ASN A 96 -6.69 19.19 13.13
N ALA A 97 -7.12 17.94 13.33
CA ALA A 97 -7.34 17.01 12.25
C ALA A 97 -8.57 17.39 11.41
N LEU A 98 -8.40 17.43 10.09
CA LEU A 98 -9.52 17.47 9.15
C LEU A 98 -9.84 16.08 8.62
N ARG A 99 -8.81 15.22 8.53
CA ARG A 99 -8.94 13.88 8.00
C ARG A 99 -7.91 12.94 8.57
N VAL A 100 -8.35 11.75 8.98
CA VAL A 100 -7.47 10.66 9.42
C VAL A 100 -7.75 9.41 8.57
N LYS A 101 -6.67 8.76 8.12
CA LYS A 101 -6.74 7.48 7.41
C LYS A 101 -5.70 6.50 7.91
N VAL A 102 -6.06 5.25 8.09
CA VAL A 102 -5.08 4.16 8.26
C VAL A 102 -4.29 3.97 6.96
N VAL A 103 -2.97 3.83 7.08
CA VAL A 103 -2.00 3.58 6.01
C VAL A 103 -1.10 2.41 6.38
N GLU A 104 -0.35 1.89 5.41
CA GLU A 104 0.66 0.86 5.69
C GLU A 104 1.81 1.45 6.54
N PRO A 105 2.37 0.69 7.50
CA PRO A 105 3.51 1.13 8.29
C PRO A 105 4.71 1.53 7.44
N LYS A 106 5.39 2.61 7.85
CA LYS A 106 6.59 3.11 7.19
C LYS A 106 7.81 3.03 8.11
N ALA A 107 8.98 3.32 7.54
CA ALA A 107 10.24 3.35 8.26
C ALA A 107 10.48 4.69 8.99
N PHE A 108 9.80 5.77 8.58
CA PHE A 108 9.95 7.13 9.12
C PHE A 108 8.61 7.76 9.36
N ASN A 109 8.58 8.66 10.34
CA ASN A 109 7.52 9.65 10.40
C ASN A 109 7.75 10.66 9.27
N GLU A 110 6.66 11.10 8.67
CA GLU A 110 6.67 12.05 7.56
C GLU A 110 5.79 13.23 7.90
N ILE A 111 6.28 14.45 7.66
CA ILE A 111 5.45 15.65 7.75
C ILE A 111 5.67 16.51 6.52
N MET A 112 4.60 17.07 5.96
CA MET A 112 4.67 17.98 4.84
C MET A 112 3.78 19.17 5.09
N GLY A 113 4.32 20.36 4.89
CA GLY A 113 3.57 21.60 5.08
C GLY A 113 4.46 22.81 4.87
N LYS A 114 3.90 23.98 5.18
CA LYS A 114 4.61 25.26 5.10
C LYS A 114 5.61 25.39 6.25
N ILE A 115 6.82 25.81 5.94
CA ILE A 115 7.85 26.18 6.92
C ILE A 115 7.42 27.50 7.55
N THR A 116 7.24 27.50 8.87
CA THR A 116 6.90 28.71 9.64
C THR A 116 8.12 29.35 10.29
N ASP A 117 9.16 28.57 10.58
CA ASP A 117 10.37 29.06 11.22
C ASP A 117 11.60 28.26 10.77
N VAL A 118 12.76 28.93 10.72
CA VAL A 118 14.07 28.35 10.39
C VAL A 118 15.12 29.06 11.24
N SER A 119 15.79 28.32 12.12
CA SER A 119 16.98 28.76 12.86
C SER A 119 18.22 28.03 12.33
N ASP A 120 19.36 28.13 13.03
CA ASP A 120 20.58 27.36 12.70
C ASP A 120 20.48 25.88 13.10
N ASP A 121 19.71 25.59 14.14
CA ASP A 121 19.60 24.28 14.80
C ASP A 121 18.21 23.64 14.69
N ALA A 122 17.21 24.34 14.15
CA ALA A 122 15.85 23.82 14.00
C ALA A 122 15.11 24.41 12.79
N LEU A 123 14.02 23.77 12.40
CA LEU A 123 12.98 24.34 11.56
C LEU A 123 11.60 23.90 12.05
N ALA A 124 10.55 24.63 11.67
CA ALA A 124 9.18 24.28 12.04
C ALA A 124 8.26 24.17 10.83
N ILE A 125 7.43 23.12 10.80
CA ILE A 125 6.32 22.97 9.85
C ILE A 125 5.04 23.30 10.59
N GLY A 126 4.38 24.40 10.25
CA GLY A 126 3.16 24.81 10.95
C GLY A 126 3.35 24.92 12.47
N HIS A 127 4.42 25.58 12.92
CA HIS A 127 4.80 25.70 14.35
C HIS A 127 5.17 24.38 15.06
N ILE A 128 5.27 23.25 14.33
CA ILE A 128 5.76 21.99 14.88
C ILE A 128 7.29 21.95 14.71
N PRO A 129 8.09 21.98 15.79
CA PRO A 129 9.55 22.06 15.68
C PRO A 129 10.18 20.70 15.36
N PHE A 130 11.24 20.76 14.55
CA PHE A 130 12.15 19.68 14.20
C PHE A 130 13.59 20.17 14.36
N GLN A 131 14.37 19.48 15.18
CA GLN A 131 15.80 19.75 15.32
C GLN A 131 16.54 19.34 14.06
N LYS A 132 17.54 20.14 13.71
CA LYS A 132 18.54 19.87 12.70
C LYS A 132 19.80 19.36 13.39
N SER A 133 20.43 18.37 12.80
CA SER A 133 21.76 17.92 13.18
C SER A 133 22.70 18.05 11.98
N GLU A 134 23.99 17.80 12.21
CA GLU A 134 24.97 17.67 11.11
C GLU A 134 24.64 16.50 10.16
N GLU A 135 23.80 15.56 10.61
CA GLU A 135 23.33 14.41 9.82
C GLU A 135 22.05 14.70 9.03
N THR A 136 21.39 15.85 9.25
CA THR A 136 20.15 16.20 8.53
C THR A 136 20.43 16.45 7.05
N LEU A 137 19.77 15.67 6.18
CA LEU A 137 19.86 15.84 4.73
C LEU A 137 18.98 16.97 4.23
N PHE A 138 19.56 17.99 3.59
CA PHE A 138 18.80 19.06 2.93
C PHE A 138 18.72 18.89 1.41
N LEU A 139 17.50 18.81 0.89
CA LEU A 139 17.18 18.87 -0.53
C LEU A 139 16.59 20.23 -0.88
N GLY A 140 17.49 21.21 -1.05
CA GLY A 140 17.18 22.64 -1.15
C GLY A 140 17.39 23.38 0.17
N THR A 141 17.54 24.70 0.11
CA THR A 141 17.68 25.55 1.31
C THR A 141 16.31 25.76 1.96
N PRO A 142 16.11 25.41 3.24
CA PRO A 142 14.89 25.74 3.97
C PRO A 142 14.67 27.25 4.02
N MET A 143 13.47 27.68 3.66
CA MET A 143 13.08 29.08 3.72
C MET A 143 11.69 29.17 4.35
N ALA A 144 11.51 30.14 5.24
CA ALA A 144 10.19 30.47 5.76
C ALA A 144 9.21 30.73 4.60
N ASP A 145 7.95 30.39 4.84
CA ASP A 145 6.85 30.46 3.88
C ASP A 145 6.90 29.52 2.67
N LYS A 146 7.95 28.69 2.54
CA LYS A 146 8.02 27.63 1.54
C LYS A 146 7.49 26.31 2.08
N VAL A 147 7.08 25.41 1.19
CA VAL A 147 6.63 24.07 1.58
C VAL A 147 7.81 23.11 1.62
N ALA A 148 7.89 22.30 2.67
CA ALA A 148 8.86 21.22 2.79
C ALA A 148 8.19 19.91 3.19
N HIS A 149 8.86 18.82 2.83
CA HIS A 149 8.57 17.46 3.28
C HIS A 149 9.75 16.99 4.13
N ILE A 150 9.47 16.66 5.39
CA ILE A 150 10.45 16.21 6.37
C ILE A 150 10.23 14.73 6.66
N LEU A 151 11.30 13.95 6.59
CA LEU A 151 11.38 12.65 7.24
C LEU A 151 12.05 12.85 8.60
N TYR A 152 11.46 12.32 9.66
CA TYR A 152 11.99 12.52 11.02
C TYR A 152 11.80 11.28 11.89
N THR A 153 12.56 11.27 12.98
CA THR A 153 12.43 10.32 14.09
C THR A 153 12.17 11.09 15.37
N GLU A 154 11.44 10.48 16.29
CA GLU A 154 11.29 10.98 17.66
C GLU A 154 12.31 10.30 18.57
N LEU A 155 12.95 11.08 19.45
CA LEU A 155 13.87 10.59 20.48
C LEU A 155 13.12 10.37 21.80
N GLU A 156 13.74 9.66 22.74
CA GLU A 156 13.11 9.33 24.04
C GLU A 156 12.68 10.56 24.88
N ASP A 157 13.28 11.73 24.62
CA ASP A 157 12.94 12.99 25.27
C ASP A 157 11.77 13.73 24.59
N GLY A 158 11.16 13.13 23.57
CA GLY A 158 10.08 13.70 22.76
C GLY A 158 10.55 14.70 21.70
N SER A 159 11.87 14.95 21.60
CA SER A 159 12.40 15.77 20.52
C SER A 159 12.30 15.05 19.18
N ARG A 160 12.05 15.82 18.12
CA ARG A 160 11.93 15.29 16.75
C ARG A 160 13.13 15.75 15.95
N VAL A 161 13.96 14.83 15.49
CA VAL A 161 15.16 15.13 14.69
C VAL A 161 14.87 14.87 13.22
N ALA A 162 15.07 15.90 12.39
CA ALA A 162 14.93 15.79 10.95
C ALA A 162 16.06 14.94 10.38
N GLN A 163 15.70 13.82 9.75
CA GLN A 163 16.65 12.99 9.00
C GLN A 163 16.80 13.52 7.57
N GLN A 164 15.72 14.07 7.01
CA GLN A 164 15.74 14.75 5.73
C GLN A 164 14.73 15.87 5.69
N VAL A 165 15.10 16.99 5.07
CA VAL A 165 14.22 18.11 4.70
C VAL A 165 14.27 18.29 3.18
N ARG A 166 13.13 18.14 2.50
CA ARG A 166 13.01 18.35 1.05
C ARG A 166 12.09 19.51 0.73
N MET A 167 12.60 20.52 0.04
CA MET A 167 11.82 21.65 -0.44
C MET A 167 10.93 21.27 -1.63
N ALA A 168 9.69 21.77 -1.67
CA ALA A 168 8.74 21.46 -2.73
C ALA A 168 9.21 21.91 -4.12
N ASP A 169 10.01 22.98 -4.20
CA ASP A 169 10.59 23.50 -5.45
C ASP A 169 11.61 22.54 -6.08
N PHE A 170 12.10 21.53 -5.34
CA PHE A 170 12.95 20.45 -5.82
C PHE A 170 12.17 19.17 -6.16
N ILE A 171 10.83 19.24 -6.20
CA ILE A 171 9.99 18.20 -6.81
C ILE A 171 10.00 18.46 -8.32
N PRO A 172 10.54 17.56 -9.16
CA PRO A 172 10.64 17.81 -10.59
C PRO A 172 9.25 18.03 -11.20
N MET A 173 9.00 19.25 -11.70
CA MET A 173 7.85 19.58 -12.51
C MET A 173 8.18 19.36 -14.00
N PRO A 174 7.21 18.97 -14.85
CA PRO A 174 7.42 18.93 -16.29
C PRO A 174 7.90 20.30 -16.80
N GLY A 175 9.08 20.34 -17.44
CA GLY A 175 9.63 21.56 -18.06
C GLY A 175 10.60 22.39 -17.23
N HIS A 176 10.81 22.07 -15.95
CA HIS A 176 11.84 22.71 -15.10
C HIS A 176 12.77 21.64 -14.50
N PRO A 177 13.81 21.20 -15.20
CA PRO A 177 14.80 20.30 -14.62
C PRO A 177 15.54 21.05 -13.52
N VAL A 178 15.26 20.69 -12.27
CA VAL A 178 16.08 21.12 -11.14
C VAL A 178 17.27 20.18 -11.08
N THR A 179 18.46 20.67 -11.40
CA THR A 179 19.69 19.89 -11.21
C THR A 179 19.98 19.83 -9.71
N PRO A 180 19.95 18.65 -9.07
CA PRO A 180 20.34 18.53 -7.68
C PRO A 180 21.79 19.00 -7.51
N PRO A 181 22.15 19.70 -6.41
CA PRO A 181 23.54 20.04 -6.14
C PRO A 181 24.42 18.79 -6.23
N ALA A 182 25.60 18.91 -6.85
CA ALA A 182 26.47 17.76 -7.14
C ALA A 182 26.89 16.95 -5.90
N ASN A 183 26.82 17.56 -4.71
CA ASN A 183 27.20 16.95 -3.44
C ASN A 183 25.99 16.60 -2.53
N MET A 184 24.82 16.38 -3.13
CA MET A 184 23.62 16.00 -2.39
C MET A 184 23.69 14.53 -1.94
N PRO A 185 23.47 14.24 -0.64
CA PRO A 185 23.36 12.87 -0.17
C PRO A 185 22.23 12.12 -0.88
N LYS A 186 22.54 10.91 -1.35
CA LYS A 186 21.65 10.03 -2.09
C LYS A 186 21.13 8.94 -1.16
N PHE A 187 19.87 8.59 -1.32
CA PHE A 187 19.37 7.38 -0.68
C PHE A 187 20.02 6.16 -1.28
N VAL A 188 20.58 5.34 -0.40
CA VAL A 188 21.10 4.03 -0.73
C VAL A 188 20.18 3.00 -0.11
N HIS A 189 19.71 2.09 -0.96
CA HIS A 189 19.00 0.89 -0.54
C HIS A 189 19.64 -0.31 -1.18
N PHE A 190 20.07 -1.27 -0.37
CA PHE A 190 20.62 -2.52 -0.85
C PHE A 190 20.40 -3.66 0.14
N THR A 191 20.65 -4.88 -0.30
CA THR A 191 20.62 -6.07 0.55
C THR A 191 21.96 -6.80 0.41
N GLY A 192 22.54 -7.19 1.53
CA GLY A 192 23.87 -7.80 1.58
C GLY A 192 24.06 -8.66 2.81
N ALA A 193 25.09 -9.49 2.83
CA ALA A 193 25.53 -10.16 4.05
C ALA A 193 26.33 -9.17 4.89
N ILE A 194 26.18 -9.22 6.22
CA ILE A 194 27.09 -8.54 7.13
C ILE A 194 28.43 -9.29 7.09
N GLU A 195 29.50 -8.58 6.78
CA GLU A 195 30.87 -9.12 6.71
C GLU A 195 31.67 -8.75 7.96
N SER A 196 31.41 -7.57 8.55
CA SER A 196 32.00 -7.17 9.83
C SER A 196 31.07 -6.25 10.63
N ILE A 197 31.20 -6.34 11.95
CA ILE A 197 30.58 -5.46 12.94
C ILE A 197 31.69 -5.08 13.93
N PRO A 198 31.86 -3.78 14.26
CA PRO A 198 32.82 -3.36 15.28
C PRO A 198 32.38 -3.82 16.68
N GLU A 199 33.34 -3.91 17.61
CA GLU A 199 33.04 -4.24 19.00
C GLU A 199 32.06 -3.22 19.60
N GLY A 200 30.97 -3.72 20.20
CA GLY A 200 29.89 -2.87 20.72
C GLY A 200 28.77 -2.52 19.73
N GLY A 201 28.89 -2.88 18.44
CA GLY A 201 27.80 -2.81 17.46
C GLY A 201 27.53 -1.43 16.84
N LEU A 202 28.07 -0.34 17.39
CA LEU A 202 28.04 1.00 16.79
C LEU A 202 29.37 1.29 16.08
N GLY A 203 29.31 2.01 14.97
CA GLY A 203 30.44 2.34 14.10
C GLY A 203 30.31 1.73 12.70
N THR A 204 31.43 1.59 11.98
CA THR A 204 31.41 1.16 10.59
C THR A 204 31.25 -0.35 10.45
N TRP A 205 30.10 -0.77 9.94
CA TRP A 205 29.84 -2.14 9.49
C TRP A 205 30.28 -2.30 8.04
N VAL A 206 30.72 -3.50 7.66
CA VAL A 206 30.89 -3.85 6.25
C VAL A 206 29.76 -4.79 5.83
N ILE A 207 29.01 -4.40 4.81
CA ILE A 207 27.86 -5.16 4.32
C ILE A 207 27.96 -5.28 2.79
N ALA A 208 28.11 -6.51 2.28
CA ALA A 208 28.37 -6.79 0.85
C ALA A 208 29.51 -5.91 0.28
N GLY A 209 30.63 -5.83 0.99
CA GLY A 209 31.79 -5.01 0.65
C GLY A 209 31.60 -3.49 0.73
N ARG A 210 30.48 -3.00 1.27
CA ARG A 210 30.20 -1.55 1.42
C ARG A 210 30.32 -1.13 2.87
N GLU A 211 30.97 0.00 3.11
CA GLU A 211 31.03 0.62 4.44
C GLU A 211 29.72 1.30 4.78
N VAL A 212 29.19 0.95 5.94
CA VAL A 212 27.92 1.43 6.48
C VAL A 212 28.15 1.91 7.90
N ASN A 213 28.06 3.22 8.14
CA ASN A 213 28.18 3.80 9.47
C ASN A 213 26.87 3.60 10.25
N VAL A 214 26.93 2.85 11.36
CA VAL A 214 25.81 2.57 12.25
C VAL A 214 25.95 3.41 13.52
N THR A 215 25.00 4.31 13.73
CA THR A 215 24.99 5.27 14.83
C THR A 215 23.89 4.91 15.84
N VAL A 216 23.82 5.63 16.95
CA VAL A 216 22.72 5.50 17.93
C VAL A 216 21.35 5.81 17.35
N THR A 217 21.29 6.56 16.24
CA THR A 217 20.05 6.89 15.52
C THR A 217 19.68 5.84 14.46
N THR A 218 20.54 4.84 14.23
CA THR A 218 20.25 3.74 13.31
C THR A 218 19.29 2.73 13.93
N TRP A 219 18.13 2.52 13.31
CA TRP A 219 17.25 1.42 13.71
C TRP A 219 17.77 0.09 13.17
N VAL A 220 18.29 -0.76 14.05
CA VAL A 220 18.58 -2.17 13.74
C VAL A 220 17.39 -3.05 14.10
N ASP A 221 16.74 -3.61 13.08
CA ASP A 221 15.54 -4.43 13.20
C ASP A 221 15.89 -5.92 13.10
N GLU A 222 15.96 -6.57 14.26
CA GLU A 222 16.38 -7.97 14.45
C GLU A 222 15.21 -8.96 14.61
N HIS A 223 13.99 -8.59 14.24
CA HIS A 223 12.81 -9.46 14.46
C HIS A 223 12.91 -10.82 13.74
N LYS A 224 13.74 -10.96 12.69
CA LYS A 224 14.00 -12.23 11.99
C LYS A 224 15.20 -13.00 12.54
N GLY A 225 15.86 -12.47 13.57
CA GLY A 225 17.06 -13.00 14.19
C GLY A 225 18.15 -11.93 14.31
N PRO A 226 19.25 -12.24 15.00
CA PRO A 226 20.28 -11.27 15.34
C PRO A 226 20.98 -10.71 14.09
N ALA A 227 21.35 -9.44 14.15
CA ALA A 227 22.22 -8.77 13.19
C ALA A 227 23.67 -9.11 13.55
N GLU A 228 24.11 -10.26 13.07
CA GLU A 228 25.46 -10.80 13.30
C GLU A 228 26.19 -11.05 11.97
N VAL A 229 27.51 -11.18 12.03
CA VAL A 229 28.33 -11.49 10.85
C VAL A 229 27.82 -12.75 10.16
N GLY A 230 27.56 -12.65 8.85
CA GLY A 230 26.95 -13.68 8.01
C GLY A 230 25.44 -13.54 7.80
N ALA A 231 24.73 -12.79 8.65
CA ALA A 231 23.30 -12.52 8.46
C ALA A 231 23.11 -11.65 7.21
N ARG A 232 22.05 -11.91 6.41
CA ARG A 232 21.67 -11.00 5.33
C ARG A 232 20.75 -9.92 5.87
N VAL A 233 21.13 -8.69 5.60
CA VAL A 233 20.39 -7.50 5.99
C VAL A 233 20.00 -6.68 4.77
N ARG A 234 18.90 -5.96 4.91
CA ARG A 234 18.50 -4.89 4.02
C ARG A 234 18.85 -3.57 4.70
N VAL A 235 19.63 -2.75 4.01
CA VAL A 235 20.14 -1.47 4.50
C VAL A 235 19.43 -0.36 3.77
N PHE A 236 18.92 0.60 4.53
CA PHE A 236 18.51 1.91 4.08
C PHE A 236 19.41 2.95 4.74
N GLY A 237 20.04 3.78 3.92
CA GLY A 237 20.97 4.79 4.41
C GLY A 237 21.10 5.96 3.45
N LEU A 238 21.87 6.94 3.87
CA LEU A 238 22.24 8.11 3.09
C LEU A 238 23.72 8.03 2.74
N GLN A 239 24.06 8.39 1.52
CA GLN A 239 25.45 8.44 1.06
C GLN A 239 25.73 9.79 0.40
N GLN A 240 26.65 10.56 0.97
CA GLN A 240 27.11 11.82 0.41
C GLN A 240 28.34 11.59 -0.45
N GLY A 241 28.26 11.88 -1.75
CA GLY A 241 29.38 11.61 -2.66
C GLY A 241 29.83 10.14 -2.59
N ASP A 242 31.12 9.94 -2.29
CA ASP A 242 31.76 8.63 -2.10
C ASP A 242 31.96 8.26 -0.62
N ASP A 243 31.40 9.04 0.32
CA ASP A 243 31.49 8.77 1.76
C ASP A 243 30.82 7.43 2.13
N PRO A 244 31.15 6.82 3.29
CA PRO A 244 30.42 5.67 3.81
C PRO A 244 28.92 5.95 3.96
N ILE A 245 28.11 4.90 3.87
CA ILE A 245 26.66 5.04 3.96
C ILE A 245 26.29 5.22 5.43
N THR A 246 25.74 6.36 5.82
CA THR A 246 25.12 6.48 7.15
C THR A 246 23.82 5.68 7.15
N ALA A 247 23.79 4.59 7.91
CA ALA A 247 22.60 3.77 8.04
C ALA A 247 21.52 4.54 8.77
N VAL A 248 20.30 4.45 8.25
CA VAL A 248 19.12 4.90 8.96
C VAL A 248 18.33 3.71 9.46
N ARG A 249 18.27 2.63 8.66
CA ARG A 249 17.69 1.36 9.08
C ARG A 249 18.46 0.18 8.51
N ILE A 250 18.70 -0.79 9.37
CA ILE A 250 19.20 -2.11 8.99
C ILE A 250 18.13 -3.10 9.41
N THR A 251 17.68 -3.96 8.50
CA THR A 251 16.68 -5.00 8.81
C THR A 251 17.27 -6.35 8.51
N VAL A 252 17.29 -7.25 9.49
CA VAL A 252 17.65 -8.64 9.27
C VAL A 252 16.58 -9.28 8.39
N VAL A 253 16.96 -9.66 7.18
CA VAL A 253 16.07 -10.33 6.23
C VAL A 253 16.29 -11.84 6.19
N ARG A 254 17.48 -12.29 6.62
CA ARG A 254 17.81 -13.71 6.85
C ARG A 254 18.88 -13.80 7.95
N PRO A 255 18.60 -14.44 9.09
CA PRO A 255 19.61 -14.69 10.12
C PRO A 255 20.58 -15.79 9.68
N VAL A 256 21.73 -15.90 10.35
CA VAL A 256 22.72 -16.97 10.08
C VAL A 256 22.13 -18.35 10.31
N SER A 257 21.26 -18.48 11.32
CA SER A 257 20.55 -19.72 11.66
C SER A 257 19.61 -20.21 10.55
N GLN A 258 19.26 -19.36 9.59
CA GLN A 258 18.46 -19.73 8.44
C GLN A 258 19.37 -20.01 7.22
N PRO A 259 19.46 -21.26 6.74
CA PRO A 259 20.33 -21.59 5.62
C PRO A 259 20.00 -20.76 4.37
N ALA A 260 21.04 -20.42 3.60
CA ALA A 260 20.86 -19.89 2.26
C ALA A 260 20.02 -20.89 1.45
N HIS A 261 18.99 -20.42 0.75
CA HIS A 261 18.27 -21.29 -0.17
C HIS A 261 19.12 -21.36 -1.45
N ASP A 262 19.52 -22.56 -1.87
CA ASP A 262 20.29 -22.83 -3.09
C ASP A 262 19.55 -22.45 -4.40
N ARG A 263 18.36 -21.85 -4.29
CA ARG A 263 17.46 -21.53 -5.39
C ARG A 263 17.30 -20.00 -5.52
N PRO A 264 17.30 -19.45 -6.74
CA PRO A 264 17.11 -18.03 -6.96
C PRO A 264 15.71 -17.59 -6.50
N PHE A 265 15.64 -16.42 -5.85
CA PHE A 265 14.37 -15.80 -5.46
C PHE A 265 13.88 -14.93 -6.62
N THR A 266 12.68 -15.21 -7.12
CA THR A 266 12.14 -14.66 -8.36
C THR A 266 10.81 -13.96 -8.15
N TYR A 267 10.48 -13.04 -9.08
CA TYR A 267 9.19 -12.37 -9.20
C TYR A 267 8.65 -12.61 -10.61
N MET A 268 7.35 -12.91 -10.71
CA MET A 268 6.65 -12.95 -11.97
C MET A 268 5.24 -12.37 -11.85
N ARG A 269 4.70 -11.90 -12.97
CA ARG A 269 3.30 -11.51 -13.12
C ARG A 269 2.72 -12.29 -14.29
N GLY A 270 1.54 -12.88 -14.11
CA GLY A 270 0.90 -13.67 -15.17
C GLY A 270 -0.57 -13.94 -14.90
N VAL A 271 -1.25 -14.53 -15.88
CA VAL A 271 -2.65 -14.93 -15.78
C VAL A 271 -2.74 -16.34 -15.21
N ILE A 272 -3.66 -16.60 -14.28
CA ILE A 272 -3.95 -17.95 -13.79
C ILE A 272 -4.64 -18.72 -14.92
N GLU A 273 -3.98 -19.73 -15.45
CA GLU A 273 -4.53 -20.63 -16.49
C GLU A 273 -5.16 -21.87 -15.87
N ALA A 274 -4.60 -22.35 -14.76
CA ALA A 274 -5.13 -23.47 -14.00
C ALA A 274 -4.83 -23.32 -12.51
N MET A 275 -5.75 -23.79 -11.68
CA MET A 275 -5.56 -23.91 -10.24
C MET A 275 -6.43 -25.05 -9.70
N PRO A 276 -6.14 -25.58 -8.50
CA PRO A 276 -6.93 -26.64 -7.87
C PRO A 276 -8.41 -26.24 -7.71
N ALA A 277 -9.31 -27.18 -7.97
CA ALA A 277 -10.77 -26.93 -7.91
C ALA A 277 -11.27 -26.59 -6.50
N ASN A 278 -10.57 -27.06 -5.45
CA ASN A 278 -10.95 -26.90 -4.06
C ASN A 278 -9.86 -26.14 -3.29
N GLY A 279 -10.02 -24.83 -3.18
CA GLY A 279 -9.12 -23.96 -2.43
C GLY A 279 -7.85 -23.57 -3.21
N PHE A 280 -6.96 -22.85 -2.52
CA PHE A 280 -5.78 -22.24 -3.15
C PHE A 280 -4.53 -23.14 -3.12
N MET A 281 -4.54 -24.20 -2.33
CA MET A 281 -3.37 -25.06 -2.11
C MET A 281 -3.23 -26.10 -3.21
N GLY A 282 -2.03 -26.20 -3.76
CA GLY A 282 -1.70 -27.12 -4.84
C GLY A 282 -0.93 -26.39 -5.94
N ASP A 283 -0.83 -27.04 -7.09
CA ASP A 283 -0.05 -26.53 -8.20
C ASP A 283 -0.94 -25.69 -9.13
N TRP A 284 -0.50 -24.48 -9.41
CA TRP A 284 -1.14 -23.55 -10.31
C TRP A 284 -0.35 -23.48 -11.60
N VAL A 285 -1.01 -23.12 -12.69
CA VAL A 285 -0.37 -22.71 -13.94
C VAL A 285 -0.61 -21.21 -14.09
N VAL A 286 0.48 -20.45 -14.14
CA VAL A 286 0.45 -18.99 -14.30
C VAL A 286 1.34 -18.62 -15.49
N ASP A 287 0.74 -18.13 -16.57
CA ASP A 287 1.42 -17.79 -17.84
C ASP A 287 2.34 -18.95 -18.32
N GLY A 288 1.77 -20.16 -18.38
CA GLY A 288 2.48 -21.40 -18.74
C GLY A 288 3.49 -21.94 -17.72
N ARG A 289 3.71 -21.29 -16.56
CA ARG A 289 4.66 -21.76 -15.53
C ARG A 289 3.96 -22.40 -14.32
N THR A 290 4.51 -23.52 -13.85
CA THR A 290 4.03 -24.20 -12.65
C THR A 290 4.43 -23.43 -11.39
N VAL A 291 3.44 -23.10 -10.57
CA VAL A 291 3.59 -22.42 -9.28
C VAL A 291 3.08 -23.33 -8.18
N HIS A 292 3.98 -23.75 -7.28
CA HIS A 292 3.66 -24.57 -6.13
C HIS A 292 3.14 -23.70 -4.98
N VAL A 293 1.81 -23.67 -4.81
CA VAL A 293 1.16 -22.99 -3.69
C VAL A 293 1.00 -23.97 -2.52
N ARG A 294 1.56 -23.62 -1.38
CA ARG A 294 1.59 -24.45 -0.16
C ARG A 294 0.98 -23.67 1.01
N ARG A 295 0.84 -24.33 2.17
CA ARG A 295 0.32 -23.68 3.40
C ARG A 295 1.20 -22.54 3.90
N THR A 296 2.47 -22.53 3.54
CA THR A 296 3.42 -21.45 3.84
C THR A 296 3.35 -20.30 2.84
N THR A 297 2.68 -20.47 1.70
CA THR A 297 2.49 -19.41 0.72
C THR A 297 1.50 -18.39 1.25
N ARG A 298 1.93 -17.14 1.37
CA ARG A 298 1.06 -16.04 1.75
C ARG A 298 0.17 -15.67 0.57
N MET A 299 -1.14 -15.66 0.79
CA MET A 299 -2.13 -15.29 -0.23
C MET A 299 -2.63 -13.87 0.05
N ASP A 300 -2.45 -12.95 -0.89
CA ASP A 300 -2.95 -11.58 -0.82
C ASP A 300 -4.11 -11.38 -1.83
N THR A 301 -5.33 -11.50 -1.30
CA THR A 301 -6.59 -11.44 -2.04
C THR A 301 -7.27 -10.08 -1.99
N ARG A 302 -6.54 -9.02 -1.62
CA ARG A 302 -7.09 -7.65 -1.49
C ARG A 302 -7.73 -7.09 -2.78
N PHE A 303 -7.45 -7.71 -3.93
CA PHE A 303 -7.99 -7.30 -5.23
C PHE A 303 -8.93 -8.35 -5.86
N GLY A 304 -9.38 -9.34 -5.08
CA GLY A 304 -10.29 -10.39 -5.51
C GLY A 304 -9.82 -11.78 -5.06
N GLN A 305 -10.72 -12.76 -5.09
CA GLN A 305 -10.30 -14.15 -4.92
C GLN A 305 -9.60 -14.65 -6.19
N PRO A 306 -8.48 -15.38 -6.10
CA PRO A 306 -7.85 -16.00 -7.25
C PRO A 306 -8.81 -16.92 -7.99
N GLN A 307 -8.94 -16.74 -9.31
CA GLN A 307 -9.76 -17.56 -10.21
C GLN A 307 -9.03 -17.67 -11.55
N VAL A 308 -9.28 -18.74 -12.29
CA VAL A 308 -8.77 -18.89 -13.66
C VAL A 308 -9.17 -17.66 -14.50
N GLY A 309 -8.20 -17.10 -15.23
CA GLY A 309 -8.33 -15.86 -15.99
C GLY A 309 -7.92 -14.58 -15.23
N MET A 310 -7.65 -14.66 -13.92
CA MET A 310 -7.19 -13.51 -13.13
C MET A 310 -5.68 -13.30 -13.27
N MET A 311 -5.25 -12.06 -13.24
CA MET A 311 -3.82 -11.70 -13.18
C MET A 311 -3.31 -11.72 -11.74
N VAL A 312 -2.14 -12.31 -11.53
CA VAL A 312 -1.48 -12.40 -10.23
C VAL A 312 -0.01 -12.03 -10.31
N ASP A 313 0.53 -11.52 -9.20
CA ASP A 313 1.96 -11.47 -8.92
C ASP A 313 2.34 -12.68 -8.07
N VAL A 314 3.41 -13.38 -8.46
CA VAL A 314 3.98 -14.49 -7.71
C VAL A 314 5.41 -14.15 -7.33
N VAL A 315 5.73 -14.32 -6.05
CA VAL A 315 7.09 -14.20 -5.53
C VAL A 315 7.46 -15.52 -4.87
N GLY A 316 8.61 -16.08 -5.20
CA GLY A 316 9.00 -17.40 -4.72
C GLY A 316 10.42 -17.80 -5.08
N TYR A 317 10.76 -19.04 -4.80
CA TYR A 317 12.04 -19.62 -5.18
C TYR A 317 11.86 -20.46 -6.44
N GLU A 318 12.67 -20.18 -7.45
CA GLU A 318 12.63 -20.93 -8.71
C GLU A 318 13.43 -22.23 -8.61
N ASN A 319 12.80 -23.32 -9.02
CA ASN A 319 13.38 -24.66 -9.11
C ASN A 319 14.19 -24.80 -10.39
N ARG A 320 15.08 -25.81 -10.44
CA ARG A 320 15.89 -26.10 -11.63
C ARG A 320 15.07 -26.45 -12.88
N ASP A 321 13.82 -26.88 -12.69
CA ASP A 321 12.86 -27.20 -13.75
C ASP A 321 12.03 -25.99 -14.21
N GLY A 322 12.28 -24.78 -13.65
CA GLY A 322 11.57 -23.55 -13.99
C GLY A 322 10.26 -23.33 -13.22
N SER A 323 9.84 -24.29 -12.39
CA SER A 323 8.70 -24.11 -11.47
C SER A 323 9.05 -23.18 -10.30
N ILE A 324 8.04 -22.63 -9.64
CA ILE A 324 8.23 -21.68 -8.54
C ILE A 324 7.58 -22.21 -7.25
N ASP A 325 8.37 -22.37 -6.19
CA ASP A 325 7.86 -22.52 -4.83
C ASP A 325 7.43 -21.15 -4.31
N ALA A 326 6.12 -20.90 -4.32
CA ALA A 326 5.57 -19.60 -4.01
C ALA A 326 5.70 -19.27 -2.51
N VAL A 327 6.31 -18.13 -2.22
CA VAL A 327 6.30 -17.49 -0.90
C VAL A 327 5.09 -16.57 -0.78
N MET A 328 4.73 -15.89 -1.86
CA MET A 328 3.55 -15.00 -1.93
C MET A 328 2.87 -15.14 -3.28
N VAL A 329 1.54 -15.15 -3.27
CA VAL A 329 0.70 -14.93 -4.45
C VAL A 329 -0.24 -13.76 -4.15
N ARG A 330 -0.27 -12.76 -5.03
CA ARG A 330 -1.10 -11.56 -4.89
C ARG A 330 -1.98 -11.37 -6.12
N THR A 331 -3.28 -11.26 -5.93
CA THR A 331 -4.21 -10.83 -6.98
C THR A 331 -3.94 -9.39 -7.42
N VAL A 332 -4.01 -9.11 -8.72
CA VAL A 332 -3.83 -7.75 -9.26
C VAL A 332 -5.19 -7.23 -9.74
N ARG A 333 -5.41 -5.90 -9.68
CA ARG A 333 -6.64 -5.29 -10.21
C ARG A 333 -6.85 -5.68 -11.68
N HIS A 334 -8.03 -6.21 -11.98
CA HIS A 334 -8.50 -6.41 -13.33
C HIS A 334 -8.63 -5.05 -14.03
N VAL A 335 -7.65 -4.71 -14.87
CA VAL A 335 -7.83 -3.65 -15.89
C VAL A 335 -8.52 -4.35 -17.04
N GLY A 336 -9.81 -4.09 -17.23
CA GLY A 336 -10.61 -4.73 -18.27
C GLY A 336 -9.98 -4.55 -19.64
N MET A 337 -9.38 -5.62 -20.17
CA MET A 337 -9.08 -5.72 -21.58
C MET A 337 -10.35 -6.20 -22.29
N PRO A 338 -10.83 -5.51 -23.34
CA PRO A 338 -11.98 -5.98 -24.10
C PRO A 338 -11.56 -7.20 -24.92
N GLY A 339 -12.12 -8.38 -24.64
CA GLY A 339 -11.90 -9.53 -25.52
C GLY A 339 -12.40 -10.89 -25.05
N HIS A 340 -12.43 -11.19 -23.75
CA HIS A 340 -12.79 -12.54 -23.29
C HIS A 340 -13.64 -12.50 -22.03
N THR A 341 -14.96 -12.46 -22.21
CA THR A 341 -15.92 -12.87 -21.17
C THR A 341 -16.02 -14.40 -21.23
N PRO A 342 -15.66 -15.14 -20.17
CA PRO A 342 -15.97 -16.56 -20.08
C PRO A 342 -17.49 -16.71 -19.98
N GLN A 343 -18.09 -17.43 -20.92
CA GLN A 343 -19.49 -17.81 -20.86
C GLN A 343 -19.72 -18.68 -19.61
N PRO A 344 -20.73 -18.40 -18.77
CA PRO A 344 -21.00 -19.23 -17.60
C PRO A 344 -21.34 -20.67 -18.05
N PRO A 345 -20.90 -21.70 -17.28
CA PRO A 345 -21.17 -23.08 -17.63
C PRO A 345 -22.69 -23.34 -17.66
N HIS A 346 -23.14 -23.99 -18.74
CA HIS A 346 -24.50 -24.51 -18.83
C HIS A 346 -24.81 -25.41 -17.61
N PRO A 347 -25.97 -25.26 -16.95
CA PRO A 347 -26.32 -26.16 -15.85
C PRO A 347 -26.56 -27.58 -16.39
N THR A 348 -25.68 -28.50 -15.99
CA THR A 348 -25.78 -29.94 -16.26
C THR A 348 -27.01 -30.52 -15.54
N HIS A 349 -27.80 -31.30 -16.29
CA HIS A 349 -28.99 -32.02 -15.86
C HIS A 349 -28.81 -32.75 -14.52
N THR A 350 -29.70 -32.48 -13.56
CA THR A 350 -29.85 -33.28 -12.34
C THR A 350 -30.61 -34.58 -12.65
N PRO A 351 -30.11 -35.78 -12.28
CA PRO A 351 -30.87 -37.03 -12.41
C PRO A 351 -32.03 -37.08 -11.41
N GLN A 352 -33.22 -37.39 -11.89
CA GLN A 352 -34.45 -37.54 -11.11
C GLN A 352 -34.46 -38.88 -10.34
N PRO A 353 -34.92 -38.93 -9.07
CA PRO A 353 -35.04 -40.20 -8.32
C PRO A 353 -36.21 -41.08 -8.83
N PRO A 354 -36.15 -42.42 -8.63
CA PRO A 354 -37.05 -43.37 -9.30
C PRO A 354 -38.46 -43.50 -8.68
N HIS A 355 -39.35 -43.98 -9.55
CA HIS A 355 -40.81 -44.11 -9.52
C HIS A 355 -41.48 -44.86 -8.34
N PRO A 356 -42.82 -44.73 -8.24
CA PRO A 356 -43.70 -45.88 -8.07
C PRO A 356 -44.65 -46.12 -9.27
N THR A 357 -45.03 -47.39 -9.41
CA THR A 357 -45.51 -48.11 -10.61
C THR A 357 -46.99 -47.95 -10.98
N CYS A 358 -47.23 -48.02 -12.30
CA CYS A 358 -48.40 -48.25 -13.16
C CYS A 358 -49.85 -48.40 -12.61
N THR A 359 -50.79 -47.80 -13.36
CA THR A 359 -52.16 -48.33 -13.55
C THR A 359 -52.56 -48.17 -15.04
N PRO A 360 -53.28 -49.13 -15.67
CA PRO A 360 -53.46 -49.20 -17.13
C PRO A 360 -54.56 -48.27 -17.69
N GLN A 361 -54.41 -47.91 -18.96
CA GLN A 361 -55.22 -47.00 -19.78
C GLN A 361 -56.58 -47.60 -20.25
N PRO A 362 -57.67 -46.82 -20.39
CA PRO A 362 -58.85 -47.17 -21.19
C PRO A 362 -58.77 -46.71 -22.67
N PRO A 363 -59.48 -47.35 -23.62
CA PRO A 363 -59.16 -47.34 -25.06
C PRO A 363 -59.69 -46.14 -25.89
N HIS A 364 -59.01 -45.85 -27.02
CA HIS A 364 -59.36 -44.91 -28.11
C HIS A 364 -60.51 -45.42 -29.02
N PRO A 365 -61.31 -44.56 -29.69
CA PRO A 365 -61.16 -44.25 -31.16
C PRO A 365 -61.70 -42.84 -31.62
N THR A 366 -61.06 -42.05 -32.52
CA THR A 366 -61.20 -41.95 -34.02
C THR A 366 -61.89 -40.66 -34.57
N HIS A 367 -61.10 -39.83 -35.28
CA HIS A 367 -61.31 -39.05 -36.54
C HIS A 367 -62.38 -37.92 -36.81
N THR A 368 -61.83 -36.73 -37.20
CA THR A 368 -62.20 -35.69 -38.23
C THR A 368 -63.43 -34.75 -38.05
N PRO A 369 -63.57 -33.59 -38.77
CA PRO A 369 -62.65 -32.73 -39.57
C PRO A 369 -62.75 -31.19 -39.27
N GLN A 370 -61.85 -30.39 -39.88
CA GLN A 370 -61.73 -28.90 -39.77
C GLN A 370 -62.70 -28.10 -40.67
N PRO A 371 -63.14 -26.88 -40.27
CA PRO A 371 -63.53 -25.79 -41.20
C PRO A 371 -62.71 -24.48 -41.02
N PRO A 372 -62.78 -23.53 -41.99
CA PRO A 372 -61.67 -22.62 -42.34
C PRO A 372 -61.72 -21.21 -41.72
N HIS A 373 -60.59 -20.49 -41.86
CA HIS A 373 -60.37 -19.07 -41.54
C HIS A 373 -61.29 -18.08 -42.29
N PRO A 374 -61.48 -16.88 -41.73
CA PRO A 374 -61.37 -15.65 -42.52
C PRO A 374 -60.53 -14.54 -41.87
N THR A 375 -60.06 -13.64 -42.75
CA THR A 375 -58.99 -12.65 -42.59
C THR A 375 -59.53 -11.21 -42.53
N HIS A 376 -58.69 -10.28 -42.03
CA HIS A 376 -58.58 -8.83 -42.32
C HIS A 376 -59.37 -7.74 -41.52
N THR A 377 -58.57 -6.69 -41.25
CA THR A 377 -58.62 -5.35 -40.58
C THR A 377 -59.72 -4.38 -41.04
N PRO A 378 -60.05 -3.23 -40.35
CA PRO A 378 -59.17 -2.03 -40.24
C PRO A 378 -59.30 -1.11 -38.98
N ARG A 379 -58.38 -0.13 -38.88
CA ARG A 379 -58.12 0.87 -37.81
C ARG A 379 -59.05 2.11 -37.87
N PRO A 380 -59.39 2.79 -36.74
CA PRO A 380 -60.09 4.09 -36.75
C PRO A 380 -59.17 5.33 -36.57
N PRO A 381 -59.61 6.55 -36.99
CA PRO A 381 -58.77 7.74 -37.18
C PRO A 381 -58.82 8.80 -36.05
N HIS A 382 -57.86 9.74 -36.08
CA HIS A 382 -57.76 10.96 -35.25
C HIS A 382 -58.74 12.09 -35.67
N PRO A 383 -59.11 13.01 -34.75
CA PRO A 383 -59.55 14.37 -35.12
C PRO A 383 -58.74 15.51 -34.47
N THR A 384 -58.94 16.71 -35.04
CA THR A 384 -58.03 17.86 -35.18
C THR A 384 -58.63 19.17 -34.62
N HIS A 385 -57.76 20.13 -34.23
CA HIS A 385 -57.86 21.60 -33.99
C HIS A 385 -59.19 22.34 -33.67
N THR A 386 -59.09 23.25 -32.70
CA THR A 386 -60.09 24.25 -32.23
C THR A 386 -59.89 25.64 -32.86
N PRO A 387 -60.94 26.44 -33.19
CA PRO A 387 -60.80 27.79 -33.77
C PRO A 387 -60.95 28.96 -32.76
N ARG A 388 -60.44 30.14 -33.14
CA ARG A 388 -60.39 31.43 -32.42
C ARG A 388 -61.59 32.35 -32.79
N PRO A 389 -62.12 33.22 -31.91
CA PRO A 389 -63.33 34.02 -32.18
C PRO A 389 -63.04 35.39 -32.86
N PRO A 390 -64.05 36.03 -33.50
CA PRO A 390 -63.88 37.25 -34.29
C PRO A 390 -64.09 38.56 -33.49
N PHE A 391 -63.43 39.62 -33.97
CA PHE A 391 -63.65 41.03 -33.63
C PHE A 391 -64.93 41.57 -34.30
N HIS A 392 -65.59 42.53 -33.65
CA HIS A 392 -66.62 43.40 -34.24
C HIS A 392 -66.27 44.88 -33.95
N PRO A 393 -66.81 45.81 -34.78
CA PRO A 393 -66.15 47.02 -35.30
C PRO A 393 -65.97 48.20 -34.34
#